data_AF-A0A3A8WXX1-F1
#
_entry.id   AF-A0A3A8WXX1-F1
#
_cell.length_a   1.000
_cell.length_b   1.000
_cell.length_c   1.000
_cell.angle_alpha   90.00
_cell.angle_beta   90.00
_cell.angle_gamma   90.00
#
_symmetry.space_group_name_H-M   'P 1'
#
loop_
_entity.id
_entity.type
_entity.pdbx_description
1 polymer ?
#
loop_
_entity_poly.entity_id
_entity_poly.type
_entity_poly.pdbx_seq_one_letter_code
_entity_poly.pdbx_strand_id
1 'polypeptide(L)'
;MDYSTASNEELERLVNNKDGDAICELGERCMYGTGGHEMNLTRAYQLFHRGEKMGLPRAYIGLGEMYRNGIRLAKNEDVAKQYYKKAGVPYPERESALQQQKNSMFQTPSKIQSPGNLISEGITYAEIKSKLDSAEQARMGRDYCRAGILCMEVIGIAKDVLSGAVNYSGSGDVEDFLTEANWILAYAAFNEQNYLEMDHYLTFRGVLEAHPWGAYLKAAAHRSMQSPPALLEQDLQMMFAIVSGNRNLSQDERGDICAMIGDLISDGYGVNFGMEAGMAKSYYEEAMNCGNEYAKERYQEIN
;
A
#
# COMPACT_ATOMS: atom_id res chain seq x y z
N MET A 1 -18.27 -8.42 -26.26
CA MET A 1 -17.21 -9.13 -27.02
C MET A 1 -16.47 -10.04 -26.05
N ASP A 2 -15.90 -11.15 -26.51
CA ASP A 2 -15.04 -11.98 -25.66
C ASP A 2 -13.63 -11.37 -25.64
N TYR A 3 -13.31 -10.64 -24.57
CA TYR A 3 -12.01 -9.97 -24.41
C TYR A 3 -10.96 -10.88 -23.76
N SER A 4 -11.28 -12.13 -23.42
CA SER A 4 -10.35 -13.06 -22.74
C SER A 4 -9.10 -13.39 -23.57
N THR A 5 -9.17 -13.21 -24.89
CA THR A 5 -8.06 -13.44 -25.84
C THR A 5 -7.50 -12.15 -26.45
N ALA A 6 -8.07 -10.98 -26.11
CA ALA A 6 -7.60 -9.69 -26.60
C ALA A 6 -6.14 -9.44 -26.15
N SER A 7 -5.33 -8.89 -27.05
CA SER A 7 -3.96 -8.50 -26.71
C SER A 7 -3.97 -7.29 -25.77
N ASN A 8 -2.85 -7.09 -25.06
CA ASN A 8 -2.74 -5.97 -24.13
C ASN A 8 -2.83 -4.63 -24.88
N GLU A 9 -2.18 -4.52 -26.03
CA GLU A 9 -2.23 -3.33 -26.90
C GLU A 9 -3.66 -3.00 -27.38
N GLU A 10 -4.45 -4.04 -27.69
CA GLU A 10 -5.85 -3.88 -28.10
C GLU A 10 -6.73 -3.43 -26.94
N LEU A 11 -6.57 -4.04 -25.76
CA LEU A 11 -7.27 -3.62 -24.55
C LEU A 11 -6.95 -2.16 -24.18
N GLU A 12 -5.68 -1.75 -24.27
CA GLU A 12 -5.28 -0.36 -24.00
C GLU A 12 -5.95 0.62 -24.95
N ARG A 13 -6.02 0.30 -26.25
CA ARG A 13 -6.72 1.12 -27.23
C ARG A 13 -8.22 1.21 -26.92
N LEU A 14 -8.85 0.12 -26.52
CA LEU A 14 -10.28 0.08 -26.19
C LEU A 14 -10.58 0.83 -24.88
N VAL A 15 -9.71 0.70 -23.89
CA VAL A 15 -9.75 1.50 -22.66
C VAL A 15 -9.63 2.98 -23.00
N ASN A 16 -8.73 3.39 -23.89
CA ASN A 16 -8.64 4.78 -24.35
C ASN A 16 -9.91 5.27 -25.05
N ASN A 17 -10.60 4.37 -25.76
CA ASN A 17 -11.91 4.64 -26.38
C ASN A 17 -13.10 4.57 -25.40
N LYS A 18 -12.85 4.42 -24.10
CA LYS A 18 -13.87 4.33 -23.04
C LYS A 18 -14.80 3.12 -23.18
N ASP A 19 -14.29 2.01 -23.72
CA ASP A 19 -15.00 0.73 -23.71
C ASP A 19 -15.06 0.17 -22.28
N GLY A 20 -16.27 -0.02 -21.74
CA GLY A 20 -16.48 -0.44 -20.36
C GLY A 20 -16.05 -1.88 -20.07
N ASP A 21 -16.23 -2.79 -21.01
CA ASP A 21 -15.84 -4.18 -20.84
C ASP A 21 -14.32 -4.33 -20.88
N ALA A 22 -13.65 -3.59 -21.77
CA ALA A 22 -12.19 -3.54 -21.82
C ALA A 22 -11.57 -2.93 -20.56
N ILE A 23 -12.20 -1.91 -19.98
CA ILE A 23 -11.79 -1.32 -18.69
C ILE A 23 -11.82 -2.36 -17.57
N CYS A 24 -12.92 -3.13 -17.47
CA CYS A 24 -13.04 -4.16 -16.44
C CYS A 24 -12.05 -5.31 -16.67
N GLU A 25 -11.91 -5.75 -17.93
CA GLU A 25 -10.98 -6.83 -18.30
C GLU A 25 -9.53 -6.46 -18.01
N LEU A 26 -9.09 -5.27 -18.41
CA LEU A 26 -7.72 -4.82 -18.13
C LEU A 26 -7.51 -4.63 -16.61
N GLY A 27 -8.54 -4.15 -15.89
CA GLY A 27 -8.51 -4.04 -14.44
C GLY A 27 -8.27 -5.39 -13.76
N GLU A 28 -8.99 -6.43 -14.17
CA GLU A 28 -8.82 -7.80 -13.67
C GLU A 28 -7.44 -8.37 -14.00
N ARG A 29 -6.94 -8.14 -15.23
CA ARG A 29 -5.59 -8.56 -15.63
C ARG A 29 -4.50 -7.89 -14.80
N CYS A 30 -4.61 -6.59 -14.56
CA CYS A 30 -3.69 -5.86 -13.69
C CYS A 30 -3.81 -6.30 -12.23
N MET A 31 -5.01 -6.62 -11.75
CA MET A 31 -5.24 -7.06 -10.38
C MET A 31 -4.60 -8.42 -10.09
N TYR A 32 -4.64 -9.32 -11.07
CA TYR A 32 -4.22 -10.72 -10.91
C TYR A 32 -2.91 -11.08 -11.62
N GLY A 33 -2.32 -10.16 -12.40
CA GLY A 33 -1.12 -10.44 -13.20
C GLY A 33 -1.35 -11.50 -14.28
N THR A 34 -2.50 -11.45 -14.98
CA THR A 34 -2.88 -12.44 -16.00
C THR A 34 -2.83 -11.85 -17.42
N GLY A 35 -2.85 -12.71 -18.44
CA GLY A 35 -2.84 -12.27 -19.84
C GLY A 35 -1.54 -11.58 -20.27
N GLY A 36 -0.40 -11.94 -19.66
CA GLY A 36 0.90 -11.35 -19.95
C GLY A 36 1.14 -9.97 -19.32
N HIS A 37 0.28 -9.53 -18.40
CA HIS A 37 0.54 -8.36 -17.56
C HIS A 37 1.22 -8.77 -16.25
N GLU A 38 2.17 -7.94 -15.81
CA GLU A 38 2.58 -7.95 -14.42
C GLU A 38 1.44 -7.45 -13.52
N MET A 39 1.39 -7.96 -12.30
CA MET A 39 0.44 -7.50 -11.30
C MET A 39 0.70 -6.01 -11.00
N ASN A 40 -0.31 -5.18 -11.17
CA ASN A 40 -0.26 -3.75 -10.89
C ASN A 40 -1.58 -3.31 -10.25
N LEU A 41 -1.61 -3.32 -8.92
CA LEU A 41 -2.83 -3.10 -8.15
C LEU A 41 -3.29 -1.64 -8.18
N THR A 42 -2.36 -0.68 -8.29
CA THR A 42 -2.70 0.74 -8.47
C THR A 42 -3.44 0.94 -9.79
N ARG A 43 -2.92 0.33 -10.86
CA ARG A 43 -3.57 0.38 -12.18
C ARG A 43 -4.92 -0.32 -12.21
N ALA A 44 -5.02 -1.47 -11.56
CA ALA A 44 -6.30 -2.18 -11.39
C ALA A 44 -7.33 -1.30 -10.68
N TYR A 45 -6.94 -0.66 -9.57
CA TYR A 45 -7.79 0.27 -8.84
C TYR A 45 -8.29 1.42 -9.73
N GLN A 46 -7.39 2.08 -10.47
CA GLN A 46 -7.74 3.17 -11.37
C GLN A 46 -8.72 2.74 -12.46
N LEU A 47 -8.52 1.55 -13.05
CA LEU A 47 -9.40 1.00 -14.08
C LEU A 47 -10.78 0.66 -13.52
N PHE A 48 -10.86 -0.03 -12.39
CA PHE A 48 -12.16 -0.31 -11.76
C PHE A 48 -12.86 0.95 -11.28
N HIS A 49 -12.14 1.93 -10.77
CA HIS A 49 -12.74 3.20 -10.38
C HIS A 49 -13.27 3.98 -11.58
N ARG A 50 -12.57 3.94 -12.73
CA ARG A 50 -13.08 4.45 -14.00
C ARG A 50 -14.36 3.71 -14.45
N GLY A 51 -14.42 2.40 -14.26
CA GLY A 51 -15.62 1.62 -14.54
C GLY A 51 -16.78 1.91 -13.58
N GLU A 52 -16.50 2.21 -12.30
CA GLU A 52 -17.49 2.68 -11.33
C GLU A 52 -18.14 4.00 -11.80
N LYS A 53 -17.36 4.96 -12.32
CA LYS A 53 -17.91 6.21 -12.88
C LYS A 53 -18.84 5.99 -14.06
N MET A 54 -18.68 4.88 -14.76
CA MET A 54 -19.54 4.45 -15.87
C MET A 54 -20.72 3.59 -15.40
N GLY A 55 -20.85 3.32 -14.10
CA GLY A 55 -21.90 2.50 -13.52
C GLY A 55 -21.76 1.01 -13.84
N LEU A 56 -20.55 0.53 -14.12
CA LEU A 56 -20.32 -0.85 -14.56
C LEU A 56 -20.36 -1.83 -13.37
N PRO A 57 -21.26 -2.83 -13.38
CA PRO A 57 -21.34 -3.82 -12.30
C PRO A 57 -20.04 -4.60 -12.07
N ARG A 58 -19.31 -4.98 -13.13
CA ARG A 58 -18.01 -5.67 -13.01
C ARG A 58 -16.97 -4.83 -12.28
N ALA A 59 -16.96 -3.52 -12.52
CA ALA A 59 -16.02 -2.61 -11.88
C ALA A 59 -16.31 -2.43 -10.39
N TYR A 60 -17.59 -2.34 -10.02
CA TYR A 60 -18.02 -2.37 -8.63
C TYR A 60 -17.64 -3.68 -7.93
N ILE A 61 -17.74 -4.83 -8.61
CA ILE A 61 -17.27 -6.12 -8.09
C ILE A 61 -15.76 -6.07 -7.86
N GLY A 62 -14.98 -5.58 -8.83
CA GLY A 62 -13.53 -5.42 -8.69
C GLY A 62 -13.14 -4.58 -7.47
N LEU A 63 -13.75 -3.40 -7.28
CA LEU A 63 -13.54 -2.57 -6.09
C LEU A 63 -13.99 -3.27 -4.80
N GLY A 64 -15.14 -3.95 -4.84
CA GLY A 64 -15.64 -4.75 -3.73
C GLY A 64 -14.67 -5.86 -3.33
N GLU A 65 -14.04 -6.54 -4.29
CA GLU A 65 -13.00 -7.53 -4.03
C GLU A 65 -11.75 -6.88 -3.45
N MET A 66 -11.35 -5.71 -3.94
CA MET A 66 -10.20 -4.99 -3.41
C MET A 66 -10.40 -4.62 -1.94
N TYR A 67 -11.57 -4.07 -1.58
CA TYR A 67 -11.90 -3.78 -0.19
C TYR A 67 -12.12 -5.05 0.65
N ARG A 68 -12.73 -6.10 0.11
CA ARG A 68 -12.97 -7.35 0.86
C ARG A 68 -11.66 -8.02 1.27
N ASN A 69 -10.67 -7.99 0.38
CA ASN A 69 -9.44 -8.76 0.49
C ASN A 69 -8.23 -7.89 0.87
N GLY A 70 -8.42 -6.59 1.11
CA GLY A 70 -7.32 -5.66 1.40
C GLY A 70 -6.29 -5.57 0.26
N ILE A 71 -6.76 -5.54 -0.99
CA ILE A 71 -5.91 -5.48 -2.18
C ILE A 71 -5.71 -4.00 -2.51
N ARG A 72 -4.51 -3.44 -2.31
CA ARG A 72 -4.15 -2.02 -2.50
C ARG A 72 -4.89 -1.00 -1.60
N LEU A 73 -6.04 -1.38 -1.06
CA LEU A 73 -6.88 -0.62 -0.14
C LEU A 73 -6.90 -1.35 1.21
N ALA A 74 -7.17 -0.61 2.29
CA ALA A 74 -7.43 -1.24 3.58
C ALA A 74 -8.61 -2.20 3.46
N LYS A 75 -8.47 -3.40 4.04
CA LYS A 75 -9.60 -4.34 4.07
C LYS A 75 -10.75 -3.70 4.84
N ASN A 76 -11.89 -3.57 4.19
CA ASN A 76 -13.09 -2.99 4.75
C ASN A 76 -14.32 -3.75 4.24
N GLU A 77 -14.86 -4.60 5.11
CA GLU A 77 -15.94 -5.51 4.74
C GLU A 77 -17.26 -4.78 4.49
N ASP A 78 -17.52 -3.68 5.21
CA ASP A 78 -18.74 -2.89 5.05
C ASP A 78 -18.73 -2.12 3.73
N VAL A 79 -17.59 -1.51 3.39
CA VAL A 79 -17.40 -0.86 2.09
C VAL A 79 -17.49 -1.89 0.96
N ALA A 80 -16.87 -3.07 1.12
CA ALA A 80 -17.02 -4.16 0.16
C ALA A 80 -18.49 -4.53 -0.05
N LYS A 81 -19.26 -4.77 1.02
CA LYS A 81 -20.71 -5.07 0.94
C LYS A 81 -21.49 -3.99 0.19
N GLN A 82 -21.15 -2.71 0.40
CA GLN A 82 -21.77 -1.62 -0.34
C GLN A 82 -21.46 -1.68 -1.85
N TYR A 83 -20.22 -1.99 -2.22
CA TYR A 83 -19.81 -2.16 -3.61
C TYR A 83 -20.51 -3.36 -4.28
N TYR A 84 -20.59 -4.51 -3.62
CA TYR A 84 -21.37 -5.66 -4.13
C TYR A 84 -22.86 -5.32 -4.28
N LYS A 85 -23.44 -4.58 -3.33
CA LYS A 85 -24.82 -4.09 -3.43
C LYS A 85 -25.01 -3.14 -4.62
N LYS A 86 -24.09 -2.21 -4.87
CA LYS A 86 -24.10 -1.32 -6.05
C LYS A 86 -24.01 -2.11 -7.36
N ALA A 87 -23.23 -3.19 -7.37
CA ALA A 87 -23.14 -4.11 -8.50
C ALA A 87 -24.41 -4.97 -8.72
N GLY A 88 -25.38 -4.93 -7.80
CA GLY A 88 -26.60 -5.74 -7.88
C GLY A 88 -26.35 -7.24 -7.65
N VAL A 89 -25.21 -7.61 -7.06
CA VAL A 89 -24.86 -9.00 -6.77
C VAL A 89 -24.81 -9.25 -5.27
N PRO A 90 -25.20 -10.45 -4.80
CA PRO A 90 -25.06 -10.82 -3.40
C PRO A 90 -23.59 -10.76 -2.97
N TYR A 91 -23.36 -10.32 -1.73
CA TYR A 91 -22.04 -10.39 -1.14
C TYR A 91 -21.61 -11.86 -1.00
N PRO A 92 -20.46 -12.28 -1.54
CA PRO A 92 -20.05 -13.67 -1.55
C PRO A 92 -19.79 -14.19 -0.13
N GLU A 93 -20.53 -15.22 0.29
CA GLU A 93 -20.42 -15.86 1.62
C GLU A 93 -19.07 -16.58 1.84
N ARG A 94 -18.37 -16.94 0.76
CA ARG A 94 -17.06 -17.61 0.79
C ARG A 94 -16.16 -17.04 -0.31
N GLU A 95 -14.85 -17.12 -0.12
CA GLU A 95 -13.89 -16.84 -1.19
C GLU A 95 -14.15 -17.77 -2.39
N SER A 96 -14.10 -17.24 -3.61
CA SER A 96 -14.42 -18.01 -4.82
C SER A 96 -13.37 -19.12 -5.05
N ALA A 97 -13.76 -20.24 -5.67
CA ALA A 97 -12.85 -21.37 -5.90
C ALA A 97 -11.65 -20.99 -6.80
N LEU A 98 -11.85 -20.07 -7.75
CA LEU A 98 -10.76 -19.46 -8.53
C LEU A 98 -9.76 -18.70 -7.63
N GLN A 99 -10.28 -18.00 -6.62
CA GLN A 99 -9.47 -17.27 -5.65
C GLN A 99 -8.76 -18.21 -4.69
N GLN A 100 -9.39 -19.30 -4.25
CA GLN A 100 -8.75 -20.32 -3.40
C GLN A 100 -7.63 -21.05 -4.14
N GLN A 101 -7.84 -21.40 -5.41
CA GLN A 101 -6.81 -22.04 -6.25
C GLN A 101 -5.65 -21.09 -6.55
N LYS A 102 -5.94 -19.79 -6.72
CA LYS A 102 -4.91 -18.77 -6.89
C LYS A 102 -4.18 -18.56 -5.56
N ASN A 103 -4.89 -18.35 -4.44
CA ASN A 103 -4.39 -18.26 -3.05
C ASN A 103 -3.57 -19.50 -2.62
N SER A 104 -3.90 -20.72 -3.07
CA SER A 104 -3.13 -21.94 -2.78
C SER A 104 -1.82 -22.04 -3.55
N MET A 105 -1.68 -21.33 -4.67
CA MET A 105 -0.37 -21.12 -5.30
C MET A 105 0.56 -20.26 -4.43
N PHE A 106 0.00 -19.57 -3.42
CA PHE A 106 0.70 -18.75 -2.43
C PHE A 106 0.90 -19.45 -1.06
N GLN A 107 0.63 -20.76 -0.92
CA GLN A 107 0.98 -21.52 0.31
C GLN A 107 1.84 -22.76 -0.01
N THR A 108 3.03 -22.77 0.61
CA THR A 108 4.30 -23.48 0.31
C THR A 108 4.31 -25.03 0.17
N PRO A 109 5.49 -25.62 -0.14
CA PRO A 109 6.07 -26.54 0.83
C PRO A 109 7.30 -25.95 1.54
N SER A 110 7.15 -25.95 2.86
CA SER A 110 8.19 -25.77 3.86
C SER A 110 9.36 -26.73 3.66
N LYS A 111 10.57 -26.16 3.59
CA LYS A 111 11.81 -26.68 4.18
C LYS A 111 12.87 -25.60 4.02
N ILE A 112 12.97 -24.69 4.99
CA ILE A 112 14.22 -23.95 5.19
C ILE A 112 14.94 -24.67 6.32
N GLN A 113 15.98 -25.40 5.93
CA GLN A 113 17.01 -25.83 6.85
C GLN A 113 17.60 -24.59 7.50
N SER A 114 17.71 -24.61 8.83
CA SER A 114 18.56 -23.67 9.56
C SER A 114 19.94 -23.65 8.88
N PRO A 115 20.49 -22.47 8.49
CA PRO A 115 21.87 -22.41 8.08
C PRO A 115 22.70 -22.79 9.30
N GLY A 116 23.33 -23.97 9.22
CA GLY A 116 24.33 -24.39 10.19
C GLY A 116 25.49 -23.41 10.20
N ASN A 117 26.07 -23.26 11.39
CA ASN A 117 27.35 -22.62 11.67
C ASN A 117 28.32 -22.58 10.48
N LEU A 118 28.58 -21.37 9.96
CA LEU A 118 29.80 -21.02 9.25
C LEU A 118 30.25 -19.64 9.75
N ILE A 119 30.73 -19.59 11.00
CA ILE A 119 31.49 -18.45 11.48
C ILE A 119 32.94 -18.68 11.05
N SER A 120 33.30 -18.26 9.84
CA SER A 120 34.72 -18.06 9.48
C SER A 120 34.97 -16.94 8.48
N GLU A 121 33.93 -16.38 7.84
CA GLU A 121 34.04 -15.18 7.01
C GLU A 121 33.04 -14.16 7.55
N GLY A 122 33.45 -12.91 7.77
CA GLY A 122 32.58 -11.85 8.29
C GLY A 122 31.39 -11.56 7.36
N ILE A 123 30.37 -10.89 7.86
CA ILE A 123 29.17 -10.57 7.07
C ILE A 123 29.48 -9.39 6.14
N THR A 124 29.04 -9.50 4.88
CA THR A 124 29.25 -8.48 3.86
C THR A 124 28.00 -7.62 3.63
N TYR A 125 28.20 -6.39 3.13
CA TYR A 125 27.08 -5.54 2.66
C TYR A 125 26.17 -6.26 1.66
N ALA A 126 26.76 -7.01 0.72
CA ALA A 126 26.03 -7.68 -0.35
C ALA A 126 25.07 -8.75 0.18
N GLU A 127 25.46 -9.48 1.24
CA GLU A 127 24.61 -10.50 1.85
C GLU A 127 23.39 -9.90 2.55
N ILE A 128 23.58 -8.83 3.33
CA ILE A 128 22.47 -8.14 4.00
C ILE A 128 21.55 -7.52 2.94
N LYS A 129 22.13 -6.85 1.93
CA LYS A 129 21.38 -6.22 0.85
C LYS A 129 20.56 -7.25 0.05
N SER A 130 21.14 -8.39 -0.31
CA SER A 130 20.43 -9.45 -1.04
C SER A 130 19.24 -10.01 -0.26
N LYS A 131 19.38 -10.16 1.07
CA LYS A 131 18.26 -10.55 1.94
C LYS A 131 17.16 -9.50 1.97
N LEU A 132 17.54 -8.22 2.11
CA LEU A 132 16.58 -7.12 2.10
C LEU A 132 15.85 -7.00 0.75
N ASP A 133 16.56 -7.16 -0.37
CA ASP A 133 15.96 -7.18 -1.71
C ASP A 133 14.97 -8.34 -1.87
N SER A 134 15.27 -9.50 -1.28
CA SER A 134 14.35 -10.64 -1.25
C SER A 134 13.11 -10.37 -0.39
N ALA A 135 13.26 -9.62 0.71
CA ALA A 135 12.15 -9.19 1.55
C ALA A 135 11.24 -8.21 0.80
N GLU A 136 11.84 -7.28 0.06
CA GLU A 136 11.12 -6.31 -0.76
C GLU A 136 10.36 -6.98 -1.92
N GLN A 137 10.98 -7.95 -2.59
CA GLN A 137 10.27 -8.77 -3.59
C GLN A 137 9.08 -9.53 -2.99
N ALA A 138 9.25 -10.09 -1.79
CA ALA A 138 8.16 -10.76 -1.08
C ALA A 138 7.03 -9.76 -0.72
N ARG A 139 7.37 -8.55 -0.26
CA ARG A 139 6.42 -7.46 0.01
C ARG A 139 5.63 -7.08 -1.23
N MET A 140 6.31 -6.87 -2.37
CA MET A 140 5.68 -6.58 -3.66
C MET A 140 4.78 -7.74 -4.13
N GLY A 141 5.18 -8.98 -3.85
CA GLY A 141 4.40 -10.19 -4.08
C GLY A 141 3.30 -10.47 -3.05
N ARG A 142 3.14 -9.62 -2.02
CA ARG A 142 2.18 -9.74 -0.90
C ARG A 142 2.38 -10.98 -0.02
N ASP A 143 3.57 -11.57 -0.05
CA ASP A 143 3.99 -12.61 0.89
C ASP A 143 4.56 -11.93 2.15
N TYR A 144 3.67 -11.30 2.92
CA TYR A 144 4.04 -10.48 4.09
C TYR A 144 4.67 -11.31 5.21
N CYS A 145 4.26 -12.57 5.36
CA CYS A 145 4.89 -13.49 6.29
C CYS A 145 6.37 -13.73 5.93
N ARG A 146 6.66 -14.03 4.66
CA ARG A 146 8.06 -14.19 4.20
C ARG A 146 8.84 -12.89 4.28
N ALA A 147 8.24 -11.77 3.88
CA ALA A 147 8.87 -10.45 4.00
C ALA A 147 9.26 -10.16 5.46
N GLY A 148 8.35 -10.47 6.40
CA GLY A 148 8.58 -10.31 7.83
C GLY A 148 9.73 -11.16 8.37
N ILE A 149 9.78 -12.46 8.02
CA ILE A 149 10.88 -13.35 8.41
C ILE A 149 12.23 -12.80 7.92
N LEU A 150 12.31 -12.43 6.65
CA LEU A 150 13.54 -11.91 6.05
C LEU A 150 13.98 -10.58 6.69
N CYS A 151 13.04 -9.67 6.98
CA CYS A 151 13.34 -8.42 7.67
C CYS A 151 13.83 -8.65 9.10
N MET A 152 13.23 -9.58 9.84
CA MET A 152 13.68 -9.92 11.19
C MET A 152 15.08 -10.53 11.21
N GLU A 153 15.44 -11.35 10.20
CA GLU A 153 16.82 -11.82 10.00
C GLU A 153 17.78 -10.65 9.73
N VAL A 154 17.42 -9.74 8.83
CA VAL A 154 18.22 -8.54 8.52
C VAL A 154 18.45 -7.68 9.77
N ILE A 155 17.41 -7.45 10.57
CA ILE A 155 17.49 -6.69 11.82
C ILE A 155 18.40 -7.41 12.84
N GLY A 156 18.31 -8.73 12.96
CA GLY A 156 19.17 -9.52 13.83
C GLY A 156 20.65 -9.35 13.45
N ILE A 157 20.96 -9.57 12.17
CA ILE A 157 22.31 -9.41 11.62
C ILE A 157 22.83 -7.98 11.84
N ALA A 158 22.02 -6.97 11.53
CA ALA A 158 22.42 -5.57 11.70
C ALA A 158 22.71 -5.23 13.17
N LYS A 159 21.92 -5.74 14.12
CA LYS A 159 22.17 -5.56 15.56
C LYS A 159 23.45 -6.26 16.02
N ASP A 160 23.72 -7.46 15.51
CA ASP A 160 24.95 -8.19 15.82
C ASP A 160 26.20 -7.46 15.30
N VAL A 161 26.11 -6.85 14.11
CA VAL A 161 27.16 -5.99 13.56
C VAL A 161 27.35 -4.72 14.40
N LEU A 162 26.27 -4.01 14.74
CA LEU A 162 26.33 -2.77 15.52
C LEU A 162 26.83 -2.97 16.95
N SER A 163 26.59 -4.15 17.54
CA SER A 163 27.12 -4.51 18.85
C SER A 163 28.58 -5.00 18.81
N GLY A 164 29.16 -5.18 17.62
CA GLY A 164 30.50 -5.71 17.42
C GLY A 164 30.62 -7.22 17.61
N ALA A 165 29.49 -7.94 17.70
CA ALA A 165 29.47 -9.41 17.82
C ALA A 165 29.89 -10.10 16.52
N VAL A 166 29.67 -9.45 15.37
CA VAL A 166 30.04 -9.95 14.04
C VAL A 166 30.81 -8.89 13.27
N ASN A 167 31.91 -9.29 12.61
CA ASN A 167 32.67 -8.42 11.73
C ASN A 167 31.88 -8.11 10.47
N TYR A 168 31.84 -6.83 10.10
CA TYR A 168 31.20 -6.34 8.89
C TYR A 168 32.21 -5.76 7.91
N SER A 169 32.07 -6.10 6.63
CA SER A 169 32.85 -5.51 5.55
C SER A 169 31.93 -4.96 4.45
N GLY A 170 32.00 -3.65 4.22
CA GLY A 170 31.15 -2.98 3.24
C GLY A 170 31.23 -1.47 3.32
N SER A 171 30.65 -0.80 2.33
CA SER A 171 30.63 0.67 2.22
C SER A 171 29.32 1.32 2.66
N GLY A 172 28.28 0.53 2.99
CA GLY A 172 26.96 1.05 3.39
C GLY A 172 26.83 1.16 4.90
N ASP A 173 25.97 2.08 5.36
CA ASP A 173 25.63 2.17 6.77
C ASP A 173 24.72 0.99 7.15
N VAL A 174 25.00 0.37 8.28
CA VAL A 174 24.21 -0.75 8.80
C VAL A 174 22.86 -0.25 9.33
N GLU A 175 22.79 1.00 9.79
CA GLU A 175 21.55 1.63 10.23
C GLU A 175 20.54 1.80 9.07
N ASP A 176 21.00 1.96 7.83
CA ASP A 176 20.12 2.04 6.65
C ASP A 176 19.32 0.74 6.47
N PHE A 177 19.95 -0.42 6.68
CA PHE A 177 19.25 -1.70 6.60
C PHE A 177 18.17 -1.85 7.68
N LEU A 178 18.39 -1.29 8.87
CA LEU A 178 17.37 -1.26 9.91
C LEU A 178 16.20 -0.38 9.48
N THR A 179 16.46 0.77 8.89
CA THR A 179 15.44 1.70 8.39
C THR A 179 14.55 1.03 7.34
N GLU A 180 15.15 0.41 6.32
CA GLU A 180 14.42 -0.28 5.26
C GLU A 180 13.66 -1.52 5.76
N ALA A 181 14.26 -2.32 6.64
CA ALA A 181 13.59 -3.50 7.19
C ALA A 181 12.38 -3.13 8.06
N ASN A 182 12.50 -2.08 8.89
CA ASN A 182 11.37 -1.58 9.67
C ASN A 182 10.27 -1.01 8.76
N TRP A 183 10.62 -0.35 7.66
CA TRP A 183 9.63 0.11 6.68
C TRP A 183 8.82 -1.06 6.08
N ILE A 184 9.49 -2.11 5.62
CA ILE A 184 8.83 -3.30 5.06
C ILE A 184 7.91 -3.95 6.09
N LEU A 185 8.36 -4.07 7.34
CA LEU A 185 7.58 -4.61 8.45
C LEU A 185 6.36 -3.73 8.79
N ALA A 186 6.52 -2.40 8.82
CA ALA A 186 5.40 -1.48 9.01
C ALA A 186 4.35 -1.65 7.92
N TYR A 187 4.78 -1.70 6.66
CA TYR A 187 3.90 -1.91 5.51
C TYR A 187 3.16 -3.25 5.61
N ALA A 188 3.87 -4.33 5.92
CA ALA A 188 3.30 -5.66 6.12
C ALA A 188 2.25 -5.64 7.24
N ALA A 189 2.61 -5.12 8.42
CA ALA A 189 1.73 -5.02 9.57
C ALA A 189 0.45 -4.21 9.28
N PHE A 190 0.55 -3.10 8.54
CA PHE A 190 -0.62 -2.33 8.09
C PHE A 190 -1.56 -3.19 7.22
N ASN A 191 -1.02 -3.95 6.27
CA ASN A 191 -1.81 -4.80 5.38
C ASN A 191 -2.43 -6.00 6.11
N GLU A 192 -1.79 -6.47 7.18
CA GLU A 192 -2.30 -7.51 8.08
C GLU A 192 -3.23 -6.94 9.18
N GLN A 193 -3.48 -5.63 9.19
CA GLN A 193 -4.28 -4.90 10.20
C GLN A 193 -3.71 -4.97 11.62
N ASN A 194 -2.41 -5.25 11.76
CA ASN A 194 -1.72 -5.15 13.03
C ASN A 194 -1.18 -3.73 13.24
N TYR A 195 -2.10 -2.78 13.49
CA TYR A 195 -1.77 -1.35 13.55
C TYR A 195 -0.86 -0.97 14.73
N LEU A 196 -0.91 -1.71 15.83
CA LEU A 196 0.00 -1.52 16.97
C LEU A 196 1.44 -1.84 16.57
N GLU A 197 1.64 -2.94 15.86
CA GLU A 197 2.95 -3.37 15.39
C GLU A 197 3.46 -2.47 14.26
N MET A 198 2.57 -2.03 13.37
CA MET A 198 2.89 -1.01 12.37
C MET A 198 3.43 0.27 13.01
N ASP A 199 2.75 0.81 14.02
CA ASP A 199 3.19 2.02 14.71
C ASP A 199 4.57 1.83 15.35
N HIS A 200 4.79 0.67 16.00
CA HIS A 200 6.11 0.32 16.55
C HIS A 200 7.22 0.43 15.49
N TYR A 201 7.03 -0.16 14.32
CA TYR A 201 8.04 -0.12 13.26
C TYR A 201 8.22 1.28 12.64
N LEU A 202 7.14 2.05 12.46
CA LEU A 202 7.23 3.43 11.94
C LEU A 202 7.91 4.40 12.91
N THR A 203 7.90 4.12 14.21
CA THR A 203 8.63 4.92 15.20
C THR A 203 10.14 4.65 15.23
N PHE A 204 10.62 3.65 14.48
CA PHE A 204 12.06 3.44 14.34
C PHE A 204 12.71 4.67 13.68
N ARG A 205 13.84 5.10 14.25
CA ARG A 205 14.54 6.31 13.83
C ARG A 205 14.87 6.24 12.34
N GLY A 206 14.62 7.33 11.62
CA GLY A 206 14.91 7.44 10.18
C GLY A 206 13.83 6.89 9.26
N VAL A 207 12.90 6.05 9.75
CA VAL A 207 11.88 5.41 8.87
C VAL A 207 10.99 6.45 8.21
N LEU A 208 10.38 7.37 8.94
CA LEU A 208 9.51 8.40 8.35
C LEU A 208 10.27 9.47 7.54
N GLU A 209 11.59 9.60 7.76
CA GLU A 209 12.43 10.50 6.97
C GLU A 209 12.73 9.89 5.60
N ALA A 210 13.04 8.60 5.56
CA ALA A 210 13.29 7.81 4.36
C ALA A 210 12.01 7.45 3.60
N HIS A 211 10.94 7.10 4.33
CA HIS A 211 9.65 6.62 3.83
C HIS A 211 8.50 7.51 4.34
N PRO A 212 8.40 8.76 3.85
CA PRO A 212 7.41 9.73 4.32
C PRO A 212 5.96 9.29 4.12
N TRP A 213 5.70 8.39 3.17
CA TRP A 213 4.37 7.79 2.96
C TRP A 213 3.89 6.97 4.17
N GLY A 214 4.78 6.58 5.10
CA GLY A 214 4.38 5.99 6.38
C GLY A 214 3.46 6.87 7.23
N ALA A 215 3.52 8.20 7.07
CA ALA A 215 2.59 9.11 7.75
C ALA A 215 1.14 8.94 7.29
N TYR A 216 0.94 8.67 5.99
CA TYR A 216 -0.37 8.31 5.46
C TYR A 216 -0.88 7.00 6.09
N LEU A 217 -0.01 6.00 6.23
CA LEU A 217 -0.38 4.72 6.86
C LEU A 217 -0.81 4.90 8.32
N LYS A 218 -0.11 5.73 9.10
CA LYS A 218 -0.50 6.09 10.48
C LYS A 218 -1.89 6.72 10.52
N ALA A 219 -2.12 7.77 9.73
CA ALA A 219 -3.42 8.44 9.67
C ALA A 219 -4.54 7.47 9.27
N ALA A 220 -4.31 6.64 8.25
CA ALA A 220 -5.27 5.64 7.79
C ALA A 220 -5.58 4.60 8.88
N ALA A 221 -4.56 4.11 9.59
CA ALA A 221 -4.72 3.17 10.69
C ALA A 221 -5.52 3.77 11.84
N HIS A 222 -5.18 4.97 12.30
CA HIS A 222 -5.89 5.64 13.38
C HIS A 222 -7.35 5.96 13.01
N ARG A 223 -7.63 6.37 11.77
CA ARG A 223 -9.01 6.53 11.27
C ARG A 223 -9.76 5.21 11.29
N SER A 224 -9.15 4.12 10.80
CA SER A 224 -9.77 2.79 10.79
C SER A 224 -10.08 2.27 12.19
N MET A 225 -9.24 2.59 13.17
CA MET A 225 -9.43 2.22 14.57
C MET A 225 -10.43 3.13 15.31
N GLN A 226 -10.93 4.20 14.66
CA GLN A 226 -11.72 5.25 15.32
C GLN A 226 -11.00 5.82 16.54
N SER A 227 -9.70 6.08 16.37
CA SER A 227 -8.83 6.56 17.44
C SER A 227 -9.28 7.93 17.97
N PRO A 228 -8.87 8.30 19.19
CA PRO A 228 -9.18 9.61 19.75
C PRO A 228 -8.78 10.76 18.80
N PRO A 229 -9.59 11.84 18.69
CA PRO A 229 -9.31 12.96 17.79
C PRO A 229 -7.91 13.56 17.91
N ALA A 230 -7.36 13.60 19.14
CA ALA A 230 -6.01 14.09 19.40
C ALA A 230 -4.91 13.34 18.62
N LEU A 231 -5.09 12.04 18.35
CA LEU A 231 -4.14 11.27 17.53
C LEU A 231 -4.24 11.63 16.05
N LEU A 232 -5.46 11.84 15.53
CA LEU A 232 -5.66 12.27 14.15
C LEU A 232 -5.18 13.71 13.91
N GLU A 233 -5.33 14.57 14.90
CA GLU A 233 -4.75 15.91 14.92
C GLU A 233 -3.21 15.86 14.87
N GLN A 234 -2.59 14.93 15.63
CA GLN A 234 -1.15 14.72 15.60
C GLN A 234 -0.67 14.17 14.24
N ASP A 235 -1.39 13.22 13.66
CA ASP A 235 -1.07 12.69 12.33
C ASP A 235 -1.16 13.79 11.26
N LEU A 236 -2.18 14.65 11.35
CA LEU A 236 -2.36 15.81 10.48
C LEU A 236 -1.15 16.75 10.55
N GLN A 237 -0.70 17.11 11.76
CA GLN A 237 0.51 17.91 11.96
C GLN A 237 1.76 17.27 11.34
N MET A 238 1.94 15.96 11.56
CA MET A 238 3.06 15.21 11.00
C MET A 238 3.05 15.25 9.47
N MET A 239 1.89 15.03 8.84
CA MET A 239 1.76 15.09 7.38
C MET A 239 2.06 16.49 6.83
N PHE A 240 1.68 17.58 7.52
CA PHE A 240 2.07 18.93 7.10
C PHE A 240 3.59 19.14 7.11
N ALA A 241 4.27 18.68 8.17
CA ALA A 241 5.72 18.78 8.26
C ALA A 241 6.40 18.03 7.10
N ILE A 242 5.86 16.87 6.73
CA ILE A 242 6.36 16.06 5.62
C ILE A 242 6.17 16.75 4.27
N VAL A 243 4.95 17.22 3.95
CA VAL A 243 4.65 17.85 2.66
C VAL A 243 5.45 19.14 2.43
N SER A 244 5.67 19.91 3.49
CA SER A 244 6.39 21.19 3.44
C SER A 244 7.92 21.05 3.45
N GLY A 245 8.46 19.99 4.04
CA GLY A 245 9.91 19.87 4.32
C GLY A 245 10.63 18.73 3.62
N ASN A 246 9.94 17.67 3.17
CA ASN A 246 10.58 16.44 2.72
C ASN A 246 10.84 16.43 1.20
N ARG A 247 12.11 16.22 0.81
CA ARG A 247 12.57 16.13 -0.59
C ARG A 247 12.46 14.73 -1.20
N ASN A 248 12.25 13.70 -0.37
CA ASN A 248 12.15 12.30 -0.80
C ASN A 248 10.72 11.89 -1.18
N LEU A 249 9.75 12.77 -0.98
CA LEU A 249 8.35 12.49 -1.29
C LEU A 249 8.16 12.46 -2.81
N SER A 250 7.84 11.28 -3.36
CA SER A 250 7.48 11.15 -4.76
C SER A 250 6.18 11.91 -5.06
N GLN A 251 5.92 12.19 -6.35
CA GLN A 251 4.71 12.89 -6.76
C GLN A 251 3.45 12.12 -6.33
N ASP A 252 3.42 10.80 -6.49
CA ASP A 252 2.28 9.96 -6.11
C ASP A 252 2.06 9.98 -4.59
N GLU A 253 3.12 9.84 -3.77
CA GLU A 253 3.01 9.88 -2.31
C GLU A 253 2.58 11.25 -1.81
N ARG A 254 3.05 12.33 -2.45
CA ARG A 254 2.55 13.69 -2.19
C ARG A 254 1.06 13.78 -2.46
N GLY A 255 0.60 13.20 -3.56
CA GLY A 255 -0.81 13.11 -3.89
C GLY A 255 -1.63 12.43 -2.80
N ASP A 256 -1.19 11.25 -2.35
CA ASP A 256 -1.87 10.47 -1.31
C ASP A 256 -1.91 11.20 0.04
N ILE A 257 -0.78 11.79 0.47
CA ILE A 257 -0.70 12.52 1.74
C ILE A 257 -1.58 13.78 1.69
N CYS A 258 -1.53 14.57 0.61
CA CYS A 258 -2.36 15.76 0.46
C CYS A 258 -3.86 15.41 0.43
N ALA A 259 -4.25 14.30 -0.19
CA ALA A 259 -5.63 13.83 -0.14
C ALA A 259 -6.06 13.48 1.29
N MET A 260 -5.24 12.76 2.06
CA MET A 260 -5.52 12.43 3.46
C MET A 260 -5.59 13.68 4.36
N ILE A 261 -4.71 14.65 4.14
CA ILE A 261 -4.78 15.96 4.82
C ILE A 261 -6.14 16.62 4.54
N GLY A 262 -6.56 16.68 3.27
CA GLY A 262 -7.84 17.25 2.89
C GLY A 262 -9.02 16.58 3.58
N ASP A 263 -8.99 15.24 3.71
CA ASP A 263 -10.00 14.48 4.44
C ASP A 263 -10.03 14.85 5.92
N LEU A 264 -8.87 14.85 6.59
CA LEU A 264 -8.80 15.14 8.02
C LEU A 264 -9.25 16.57 8.35
N ILE A 265 -8.91 17.55 7.49
CA ILE A 265 -9.41 18.92 7.63
C ILE A 265 -10.94 18.96 7.44
N SER A 266 -11.45 18.27 6.42
CA SER A 266 -12.90 18.20 6.13
C SER A 266 -13.69 17.54 7.27
N ASP A 267 -13.09 16.54 7.93
CA ASP A 267 -13.64 15.85 9.09
C ASP A 267 -13.55 16.69 10.39
N GLY A 268 -12.90 17.85 10.36
CA GLY A 268 -12.81 18.80 11.48
C GLY A 268 -11.57 18.66 12.36
N TYR A 269 -10.64 17.76 12.04
CA TYR A 269 -9.39 17.59 12.80
C TYR A 269 -8.39 18.74 12.60
N GLY A 270 -8.69 19.71 11.72
CA GLY A 270 -7.89 20.92 11.52
C GLY A 270 -8.20 22.09 12.48
N VAL A 271 -9.32 22.05 13.20
CA VAL A 271 -9.85 23.20 13.95
C VAL A 271 -8.87 23.71 15.01
N ASN A 272 -8.21 22.80 15.74
CA ASN A 272 -7.23 23.15 16.77
C ASN A 272 -5.96 23.82 16.22
N PHE A 273 -5.75 23.75 14.89
CA PHE A 273 -4.65 24.40 14.18
C PHE A 273 -5.09 25.65 13.41
N GLY A 274 -6.32 26.11 13.65
CA GLY A 274 -6.89 27.26 12.96
C GLY A 274 -7.22 26.99 11.49
N MET A 275 -7.37 25.71 11.11
CA MET A 275 -7.72 25.33 9.75
C MET A 275 -9.22 25.15 9.61
N GLU A 276 -9.81 25.96 8.74
CA GLU A 276 -11.22 25.85 8.37
C GLU A 276 -11.40 24.76 7.30
N ALA A 277 -12.60 24.17 7.24
CA ALA A 277 -12.94 23.13 6.26
C ALA A 277 -12.67 23.56 4.81
N GLY A 278 -12.79 24.86 4.49
CA GLY A 278 -12.47 25.40 3.16
C GLY A 278 -11.00 25.26 2.77
N MET A 279 -10.08 25.14 3.74
CA MET A 279 -8.66 24.91 3.48
C MET A 279 -8.36 23.48 2.99
N ALA A 280 -9.28 22.52 3.17
CA ALA A 280 -9.15 21.19 2.57
C ALA A 280 -9.06 21.25 1.04
N LYS A 281 -9.72 22.25 0.43
CA LYS A 281 -9.79 22.44 -1.03
C LYS A 281 -8.41 22.62 -1.67
N SER A 282 -7.51 23.38 -1.04
CA SER A 282 -6.14 23.57 -1.58
C SER A 282 -5.31 22.28 -1.54
N TYR A 283 -5.51 21.43 -0.53
CA TYR A 283 -4.82 20.15 -0.45
C TYR A 283 -5.36 19.13 -1.44
N TYR A 284 -6.68 19.12 -1.68
CA TYR A 284 -7.24 18.32 -2.76
C TYR A 284 -6.78 18.81 -4.15
N GLU A 285 -6.59 20.12 -4.34
CA GLU A 285 -6.01 20.66 -5.57
C GLU A 285 -4.56 20.20 -5.78
N GLU A 286 -3.72 20.28 -4.74
CA GLU A 286 -2.33 19.79 -4.81
C GLU A 286 -2.30 18.28 -5.09
N ALA A 287 -3.17 17.52 -4.43
CA ALA A 287 -3.29 16.09 -4.68
C ALA A 287 -3.73 15.77 -6.11
N MET A 288 -4.70 16.52 -6.66
CA MET A 288 -5.12 16.41 -8.05
C MET A 288 -3.97 16.72 -9.03
N ASN A 289 -3.17 17.76 -8.76
CA ASN A 289 -2.00 18.10 -9.57
C ASN A 289 -0.90 17.01 -9.51
N CYS A 290 -0.90 16.20 -8.45
CA CYS A 290 -0.07 15.00 -8.33
C CYS A 290 -0.66 13.77 -9.04
N GLY A 291 -1.83 13.88 -9.68
CA GLY A 291 -2.50 12.77 -10.36
C GLY A 291 -3.46 11.96 -9.47
N ASN A 292 -3.75 12.41 -8.25
CA ASN A 292 -4.70 11.76 -7.36
C ASN A 292 -6.15 12.09 -7.79
N GLU A 293 -6.79 11.16 -8.51
CA GLU A 293 -8.16 11.35 -9.02
C GLU A 293 -9.24 11.31 -7.93
N TYR A 294 -8.98 10.69 -6.76
CA TYR A 294 -9.90 10.76 -5.62
C TYR A 294 -10.02 12.20 -5.13
N ALA A 295 -8.90 12.90 -5.00
CA ALA A 295 -8.88 14.30 -4.59
C ALA A 295 -9.65 15.22 -5.55
N LYS A 296 -9.69 14.90 -6.85
CA LYS A 296 -10.46 15.66 -7.85
C LYS A 296 -11.97 15.62 -7.60
N GLU A 297 -12.50 14.49 -7.13
CA GLU A 297 -13.91 14.37 -6.76
C GLU A 297 -14.19 15.21 -5.51
N ARG A 298 -13.36 15.04 -4.48
CA ARG A 298 -13.46 15.78 -3.22
C ARG A 298 -13.34 17.30 -3.42
N TYR A 299 -12.47 17.72 -4.34
CA TYR A 299 -12.31 19.13 -4.72
C TYR A 299 -13.59 19.74 -5.31
N GLN A 300 -14.35 18.98 -6.09
CA GLN A 300 -15.60 19.43 -6.72
C GLN A 300 -16.77 19.52 -5.73
N GLU A 301 -16.72 18.75 -4.65
CA GLU A 301 -17.77 18.71 -3.61
C GLU A 301 -17.69 19.90 -2.63
N ILE A 302 -16.51 20.52 -2.50
CA ILE A 302 -16.30 21.67 -1.63
C ILE A 302 -16.59 22.95 -2.42
N ASN A 303 -17.73 23.58 -2.15
CA ASN A 303 -18.13 24.87 -2.75
C ASN A 303 -17.27 26.02 -2.24
#